data_AF-A0A1Q9NPY2-F1
#
_entry.id   AF-A0A1Q9NPY2-F1
#
_cell.length_a   1.000
_cell.length_b   1.000
_cell.length_c   1.000
_cell.angle_alpha   90.00
_cell.angle_beta   90.00
_cell.angle_gamma   90.00
#
_symmetry.space_group_name_H-M   'P 1'
#
loop_
_entity.id
_entity.type
_entity.pdbx_description
1 polymer ?
#
loop_
_entity_poly.entity_id
_entity_poly.type
_entity_poly.pdbx_seq_one_letter_code
_entity_poly.pdbx_strand_id
1 'polypeptide(L)'
;MSLKINYLIEIQKKIENKIQPIFQFVPSFITPNMLSIGNFFFITIGCMFLYFQMFVFSLFSLVLAFSLDNLDGMLARNKNKDNIHGYYIDGTFDRLGDALWFIALYLTFTSAQTQ
;
A
#
# COMPACT_ATOMS: atom_id res chain seq x y z
N MET A 1 16.78 15.04 18.57
CA MET A 1 16.24 14.08 17.57
C MET A 1 14.90 13.48 18.00
N SER A 2 14.70 13.16 19.29
CA SER A 2 13.42 12.61 19.83
C SER A 2 12.21 13.54 19.68
N LEU A 3 12.38 14.86 19.81
CA LEU A 3 11.27 15.84 19.69
C LEU A 3 10.60 15.85 18.30
N LYS A 4 11.37 15.76 17.21
CA LYS A 4 10.82 15.70 15.84
C LYS A 4 10.04 14.41 15.59
N ILE A 5 10.53 13.29 16.11
CA ILE A 5 9.88 11.98 15.99
C ILE A 5 8.53 11.99 16.73
N ASN A 6 8.51 12.51 17.96
CA ASN A 6 7.27 12.61 18.73
C ASN A 6 6.22 13.50 18.05
N TYR A 7 6.64 14.60 17.44
CA TYR A 7 5.74 15.49 16.70
C TYR A 7 5.12 14.80 15.46
N LEU A 8 5.90 14.01 14.72
CA LEU A 8 5.39 13.24 13.58
C LEU A 8 4.39 12.17 14.03
N ILE A 9 4.66 11.50 15.15
CA ILE A 9 3.74 10.51 15.75
C ILE A 9 2.42 11.18 16.17
N GLU A 10 2.47 12.40 16.72
CA GLU A 10 1.25 13.15 17.08
C GLU A 10 0.43 13.54 15.84
N ILE A 11 1.08 13.99 14.77
CA ILE A 11 0.39 14.30 13.51
C ILE A 11 -0.26 13.03 12.95
N GLN A 12 0.47 11.91 12.91
CA GLN A 12 -0.05 10.64 12.44
C GLN A 12 -1.29 10.22 13.24
N LYS A 13 -1.22 10.25 14.57
CA LYS A 13 -2.37 9.94 15.45
C LYS A 13 -3.56 10.86 15.18
N LYS A 14 -3.32 12.15 14.96
CA LYS A 14 -4.39 13.12 14.67
C LYS A 14 -5.09 12.84 13.35
N ILE A 15 -4.34 12.43 12.33
CA ILE A 15 -4.87 12.01 11.03
C ILE A 15 -5.65 10.70 11.19
N GLU A 16 -5.07 9.70 11.86
CA GLU A 16 -5.70 8.41 12.10
C GLU A 16 -7.03 8.55 12.82
N ASN A 17 -7.10 9.36 13.87
CA ASN A 17 -8.35 9.64 14.60
C ASN A 17 -9.42 10.29 13.72
N LYS A 18 -9.03 11.11 12.74
CA LYS A 18 -9.98 11.76 11.82
C LYS A 18 -10.50 10.80 10.75
N ILE A 19 -9.68 9.84 10.33
CA ILE A 19 -10.02 8.79 9.36
C ILE A 19 -10.77 7.63 10.02
N GLN A 20 -10.59 7.43 11.32
CA GLN A 20 -11.20 6.36 12.10
C GLN A 20 -12.71 6.09 11.83
N PRO A 21 -13.60 7.10 11.69
CA PRO A 21 -15.01 6.85 11.40
C PRO A 21 -15.26 6.13 10.07
N ILE A 22 -14.35 6.21 9.10
CA ILE A 22 -14.47 5.47 7.82
C ILE A 22 -14.47 3.97 8.05
N PHE A 23 -13.74 3.47 9.05
CA PHE A 23 -13.72 2.05 9.38
C PHE A 23 -15.04 1.53 9.95
N GLN A 24 -15.96 2.40 10.39
CA GLN A 24 -17.30 1.99 10.82
C GLN A 24 -18.15 1.52 9.64
N PHE A 25 -17.83 1.98 8.41
CA PHE A 25 -18.48 1.56 7.18
C PHE A 25 -17.80 0.35 6.53
N VAL A 26 -16.61 -0.04 7.02
CA VAL A 26 -15.90 -1.21 6.53
C VAL A 26 -16.56 -2.45 7.12
N PRO A 27 -17.06 -3.38 6.28
CA PRO A 27 -17.69 -4.60 6.77
C PRO A 27 -16.81 -5.39 7.74
N SER A 28 -17.43 -6.01 8.74
CA SER A 28 -16.72 -6.75 9.80
C SER A 28 -15.87 -7.90 9.25
N PHE A 29 -16.26 -8.50 8.12
CA PHE A 29 -15.55 -9.59 7.44
C PHE A 29 -14.26 -9.17 6.74
N ILE A 30 -14.07 -7.88 6.41
CA ILE A 30 -12.83 -7.43 5.78
C ILE A 30 -11.70 -7.50 6.81
N THR A 31 -10.69 -8.32 6.52
CA THR A 31 -9.49 -8.46 7.36
C THR A 31 -8.37 -7.58 6.83
N PRO A 32 -7.43 -7.12 7.68
CA PRO A 32 -6.24 -6.39 7.22
C PRO A 32 -5.51 -7.13 6.09
N ASN A 33 -5.32 -8.44 6.23
CA ASN A 33 -4.67 -9.26 5.19
C ASN A 33 -5.39 -9.21 3.82
N MET A 34 -6.71 -9.04 3.78
CA MET A 34 -7.43 -8.90 2.51
C MET A 34 -7.09 -7.57 1.82
N LEU A 35 -6.82 -6.52 2.60
CA LEU A 35 -6.37 -5.24 2.08
C LEU A 35 -4.92 -5.32 1.61
N SER A 36 -4.02 -6.02 2.32
CA SER A 36 -2.64 -6.25 1.87
C SER A 36 -2.57 -7.06 0.57
N ILE A 37 -3.43 -8.10 0.44
CA ILE A 37 -3.58 -8.85 -0.83
C ILE A 37 -4.13 -7.94 -1.92
N GLY A 38 -5.11 -7.08 -1.59
CA GLY A 38 -5.64 -6.08 -2.51
C GLY A 38 -4.58 -5.09 -2.98
N ASN A 39 -3.74 -4.59 -2.07
CA ASN A 39 -2.60 -3.72 -2.37
C ASN A 39 -1.68 -4.39 -3.40
N PHE A 40 -1.24 -5.61 -3.13
CA PHE A 40 -0.38 -6.37 -4.05
C PHE A 40 -1.01 -6.59 -5.44
N PHE A 41 -2.32 -6.79 -5.50
CA PHE A 41 -3.05 -6.87 -6.76
C PHE A 41 -3.01 -5.55 -7.56
N PHE A 42 -3.23 -4.41 -6.90
CA PHE A 42 -3.13 -3.09 -7.55
C PHE A 42 -1.69 -2.77 -7.98
N ILE A 43 -0.68 -3.17 -7.21
CA ILE A 43 0.73 -3.06 -7.61
C ILE A 43 0.97 -3.83 -8.90
N THR A 44 0.51 -5.08 -8.97
CA THR A 44 0.67 -5.93 -10.16
C THR A 44 0.02 -5.30 -11.39
N ILE A 45 -1.21 -4.80 -11.27
CA ILE A 45 -1.92 -4.09 -12.36
C ILE A 45 -1.18 -2.80 -12.75
N GLY A 46 -0.73 -2.02 -11.76
CA GLY A 46 0.02 -0.78 -11.98
C GLY A 46 1.32 -1.01 -12.74
N CYS A 47 2.03 -2.09 -12.43
CA CYS A 47 3.23 -2.54 -13.13
C CYS A 47 2.93 -2.95 -14.57
N MET A 48 1.82 -3.67 -14.82
CA MET A 48 1.39 -3.99 -16.18
C MET A 48 1.09 -2.73 -17.00
N PHE A 49 0.35 -1.77 -16.43
CA PHE A 49 0.08 -0.50 -17.11
C PHE A 49 1.35 0.30 -17.38
N LEU A 50 2.32 0.26 -16.46
CA LEU A 50 3.62 0.90 -16.66
C LEU A 50 4.34 0.32 -17.88
N TYR A 51 4.39 -1.00 -17.96
CA TYR A 51 5.02 -1.72 -19.08
C TYR A 51 4.40 -1.37 -20.44
N PHE A 52 3.07 -1.23 -20.50
CA PHE A 52 2.36 -0.80 -21.71
C PHE A 52 2.36 0.73 -21.93
N GLN A 53 3.20 1.47 -21.19
CA GLN A 53 3.31 2.94 -21.27
C GLN A 53 1.99 3.69 -20.99
N MET A 54 1.04 3.04 -20.30
CA MET A 54 -0.22 3.62 -19.85
C MET A 54 -0.01 4.38 -18.53
N PHE A 55 0.83 5.41 -18.54
CA PHE A 55 1.35 6.07 -17.33
C PHE A 55 0.25 6.61 -16.40
N VAL A 56 -0.83 7.17 -16.94
CA VAL A 56 -1.94 7.71 -16.13
C VAL A 56 -2.62 6.60 -15.31
N PHE A 57 -2.87 5.44 -15.93
CA PHE A 57 -3.47 4.30 -15.27
C PHE A 57 -2.49 3.64 -14.28
N SER A 58 -1.20 3.58 -14.63
CA SER A 58 -0.16 3.11 -13.72
C SER A 58 -0.08 3.98 -12.46
N LEU A 59 -0.08 5.31 -12.61
CA LEU A 59 -0.08 6.26 -11.50
C LEU A 59 -1.34 6.11 -10.63
N PHE A 60 -2.51 5.94 -11.26
CA PHE A 60 -3.75 5.74 -10.53
C PHE A 60 -3.71 4.45 -9.68
N SER A 61 -3.23 3.35 -10.26
CA SER A 61 -3.03 2.09 -9.52
C SER A 61 -2.01 2.23 -8.39
N LEU A 62 -0.92 2.99 -8.59
CA LEU A 62 0.08 3.27 -7.57
C LEU A 62 -0.53 4.02 -6.38
N VAL A 63 -1.32 5.06 -6.63
CA VAL A 63 -1.99 5.84 -5.56
C VAL A 63 -2.98 4.97 -4.80
N LEU A 64 -3.73 4.10 -5.49
CA LEU A 64 -4.64 3.15 -4.86
C LEU A 64 -3.91 2.13 -3.99
N ALA A 65 -2.82 1.55 -4.50
CA ALA A 65 -1.96 0.62 -3.76
C ALA A 65 -1.45 1.25 -2.45
N PHE A 66 -0.81 2.42 -2.53
CA PHE A 66 -0.34 3.16 -1.36
C PHE A 66 -1.45 3.50 -0.36
N SER A 67 -2.66 3.78 -0.86
CA SER A 67 -3.79 4.07 0.02
C SER A 67 -4.24 2.82 0.78
N LEU A 68 -4.27 1.64 0.15
CA LEU A 68 -4.66 0.38 0.77
C LEU A 68 -3.67 -0.08 1.84
N ASP A 69 -2.37 0.11 1.58
CA ASP A 69 -1.25 -0.17 2.49
C ASP A 69 -1.28 0.67 3.78
N ASN A 70 -1.80 1.89 3.70
CA ASN A 70 -2.01 2.68 4.91
C ASN A 70 -3.29 2.26 5.65
N LEU A 71 -4.32 1.85 4.90
CA LEU A 71 -5.62 1.47 5.45
C LEU A 71 -5.58 0.13 6.19
N ASP A 72 -4.78 -0.84 5.77
CA ASP A 72 -4.70 -2.15 6.41
C ASP A 72 -3.99 -2.09 7.77
N GLY A 73 -2.91 -1.34 7.89
CA GLY A 73 -2.24 -1.05 9.17
C GLY A 73 -3.16 -0.30 10.13
N MET A 74 -3.95 0.66 9.63
CA MET A 74 -4.96 1.35 10.45
C MET A 74 -6.11 0.42 10.87
N LEU A 75 -6.55 -0.48 9.98
CA LEU A 75 -7.59 -1.47 10.28
C LEU A 75 -7.12 -2.51 11.30
N ALA A 76 -5.85 -2.93 11.23
CA ALA A 76 -5.23 -3.86 12.18
C ALA A 76 -5.21 -3.27 13.59
N ARG A 77 -4.77 -2.01 13.72
CA ARG A 77 -4.80 -1.24 14.98
C ARG A 77 -6.22 -1.07 15.52
N ASN A 78 -7.19 -0.76 14.67
CA ASN A 78 -8.59 -0.58 15.09
C ASN A 78 -9.23 -1.90 15.56
N LYS A 79 -9.00 -3.00 14.84
CA LYS A 79 -9.55 -4.31 15.20
C LYS A 79 -8.76 -5.04 16.30
N ASN A 80 -7.70 -4.44 16.86
CA ASN A 80 -6.73 -5.10 17.75
C ASN A 80 -6.25 -6.46 17.18
N LYS A 81 -6.12 -6.53 15.85
CA LYS A 81 -5.75 -7.75 15.11
C LYS A 81 -4.28 -7.73 14.69
N ASP A 82 -3.43 -7.09 15.48
CA ASP A 82 -1.98 -7.08 15.29
C ASP A 82 -1.42 -8.48 15.61
N ASN A 83 -1.49 -9.38 14.63
CA ASN A 83 -0.93 -10.72 14.73
C ASN A 83 0.44 -10.76 14.06
N ILE A 84 1.39 -11.46 14.68
CA ILE A 84 2.76 -11.64 14.20
C ILE A 84 2.78 -12.18 12.76
N HIS A 85 1.86 -13.08 12.42
CA HIS A 85 1.72 -13.60 11.06
C HIS A 85 1.30 -12.53 10.04
N GLY A 86 0.40 -11.62 10.41
CA GLY A 86 -0.03 -10.52 9.55
C GLY A 86 1.13 -9.57 9.26
N TYR A 87 1.91 -9.23 10.29
CA TYR A 87 3.11 -8.41 10.15
C TYR A 87 4.15 -9.00 9.17
N TYR A 88 4.37 -10.32 9.19
CA TYR A 88 5.26 -10.95 8.22
C TYR A 88 4.70 -10.94 6.79
N ILE A 89 3.39 -11.12 6.63
CA ILE A 89 2.74 -11.11 5.31
C ILE A 89 2.80 -9.71 4.70
N ASP A 90 2.46 -8.70 5.48
CA ASP A 90 2.50 -7.27 5.14
C ASP A 90 3.90 -6.88 4.63
N GLY A 91 4.92 -7.03 5.48
CA GLY A 91 6.30 -6.71 5.11
C GLY A 91 6.90 -7.60 4.01
N THR A 92 6.31 -8.76 3.72
CA THR A 92 6.71 -9.57 2.56
C THR A 92 6.11 -9.01 1.28
N PHE A 93 4.82 -8.69 1.27
CA PHE A 93 4.14 -8.11 0.12
C PHE A 93 4.69 -6.73 -0.23
N ASP A 94 5.09 -5.91 0.75
CA ASP A 94 5.72 -4.62 0.51
C ASP A 94 7.02 -4.78 -0.29
N ARG A 95 7.90 -5.67 0.17
CA ARG A 95 9.19 -5.93 -0.48
C ARG A 95 9.02 -6.51 -1.88
N LEU A 96 8.05 -7.41 -2.05
CA LEU A 96 7.71 -7.96 -3.37
C LEU A 96 7.13 -6.87 -4.27
N GLY A 97 6.30 -5.98 -3.73
CA GLY A 97 5.71 -4.86 -4.44
C GLY A 97 6.75 -3.86 -4.92
N ASP A 98 7.70 -3.48 -4.07
CA ASP A 98 8.84 -2.64 -4.42
C ASP A 98 9.67 -3.28 -5.54
N ALA A 99 10.00 -4.57 -5.40
CA ALA A 99 10.73 -5.30 -6.42
C ALA A 99 9.98 -5.32 -7.76
N LEU A 100 8.65 -5.51 -7.75
CA LEU A 100 7.83 -5.47 -8.96
C LEU A 100 7.87 -4.10 -9.64
N TRP A 101 7.78 -3.00 -8.87
CA TRP A 101 7.90 -1.65 -9.44
C TRP A 101 9.26 -1.42 -10.11
N PHE A 102 10.35 -1.83 -9.47
CA PHE A 102 11.69 -1.73 -10.07
C PHE A 102 11.84 -2.57 -11.34
N ILE A 103 11.32 -3.81 -11.33
CA ILE A 103 11.32 -4.69 -12.51
C ILE A 103 10.50 -4.06 -13.64
N ALA A 104 9.31 -3.56 -13.34
CA ALA A 104 8.43 -2.93 -14.34
C ALA A 104 9.08 -1.68 -14.95
N LEU A 105 9.69 -0.82 -14.13
CA LEU A 105 10.46 0.32 -14.61
C LEU A 105 11.57 -0.12 -15.56
N TYR A 106 12.41 -1.06 -15.14
CA TYR A 106 13.51 -1.59 -15.95
C TYR A 106 13.02 -2.11 -17.31
N LEU A 107 12.00 -2.97 -17.31
CA LEU A 107 11.43 -3.53 -18.53
C LEU A 107 10.84 -2.45 -19.44
N THR A 108 10.17 -1.44 -18.89
CA THR A 108 9.60 -0.31 -19.64
C THR A 108 10.69 0.53 -20.30
N PHE A 109 11.78 0.80 -19.59
CA PHE A 109 12.92 1.55 -20.15
C PHE A 109 13.64 0.77 -21.25
N THR A 110 13.84 -0.54 -21.06
CA THR A 110 14.46 -1.39 -22.08
C THR A 110 13.58 -1.53 -23.32
N SER A 111 12.27 -1.73 -23.16
CA SER A 111 11.35 -1.86 -24.31
C SER A 111 11.23 -0.56 -25.13
N ALA A 112 11.37 0.60 -24.48
CA ALA A 112 11.37 1.90 -25.15
C ALA A 112 12.65 2.17 -25.96
N GLN A 113 13.79 1.57 -25.63
CA GLN A 113 15.05 1.73 -26.39
C GLN A 113 15.11 0.88 -27.67
N THR A 114 14.31 -0.18 -27.74
CA THR A 114 14.29 -1.10 -28.89
C THR A 114 13.33 -0.65 -30.00
N GLN A 115 12.60 0.44 -29.81
CA GLN A 115 11.71 1.07 -30.80
C GLN A 115 12.41 2.26 -31.48
#